data_AF-A0AAW1PNL5-F1
#
_entry.id   AF-A0AAW1PNL5-F1
#
_cell.length_a   1.000
_cell.length_b   1.000
_cell.length_c   1.000
_cell.angle_alpha   90.00
_cell.angle_beta   90.00
_cell.angle_gamma   90.00
#
_symmetry.space_group_name_H-M   'P 1'
#
loop_
_entity.id
_entity.type
_entity.pdbx_description
1 polymer ?
#
loop_
_entity_poly.entity_id
_entity_poly.type
_entity_poly.pdbx_seq_one_letter_code
_entity_poly.pdbx_strand_id
1 'polypeptide(L)'
;MSVSGIWLRRSKRRTAELDLRSRSDQATFRRHRQAESSKLMQQVVGWRLGKQLACAHFHRPRTVKIAVRCSSSTPPSAASLPYDKAEKKAMIAQLVAAKEATGKTYTQIAQEVGLTNAYTAQLFLNQAMLHPGREDAIKKAVPGLTDEHIAFMKRCPMRTFDPDLMKEPHIYRMHEAMSMYGEAVKAIMNEEFGDGIMSAIDMFATVNKVEGKTGEKRVCITLNGKFLPHIEQATENNTAPQ
;
A
#
# COMPACT_ATOMS: atom_id res chain seq x y z
N MET A 1 -31.48 -56.79 -7.01
CA MET A 1 -30.56 -56.03 -6.14
C MET A 1 -30.27 -54.69 -6.82
N SER A 2 -30.61 -53.57 -6.18
CA SER A 2 -30.77 -52.25 -6.84
C SER A 2 -29.44 -51.51 -7.08
N VAL A 3 -29.20 -51.14 -8.34
CA VAL A 3 -28.04 -50.37 -8.84
C VAL A 3 -27.97 -48.95 -8.23
N SER A 4 -29.07 -48.45 -7.65
CA SER A 4 -29.18 -47.12 -7.04
C SER A 4 -28.35 -46.97 -5.75
N GLY A 5 -28.19 -48.04 -4.96
CA GLY A 5 -27.46 -47.99 -3.68
C GLY A 5 -25.94 -47.83 -3.80
N ILE A 6 -25.35 -48.30 -4.91
CA ILE A 6 -23.89 -48.27 -5.14
C ILE A 6 -23.42 -46.86 -5.55
N TRP A 7 -24.25 -46.15 -6.32
CA TRP A 7 -23.96 -44.79 -6.76
C TRP A 7 -24.02 -43.79 -5.61
N LEU A 8 -25.02 -43.92 -4.73
CA LEU A 8 -25.17 -43.04 -3.56
C LEU A 8 -24.02 -43.21 -2.54
N ARG A 9 -23.53 -44.44 -2.35
CA ARG A 9 -22.34 -44.71 -1.51
C ARG A 9 -21.04 -44.17 -2.11
N ARG A 10 -20.86 -44.25 -3.44
CA ARG A 10 -19.68 -43.68 -4.13
C ARG A 10 -19.66 -42.16 -4.12
N SER A 11 -20.83 -41.52 -4.27
CA SER A 11 -20.96 -40.06 -4.18
C SER A 11 -20.61 -39.55 -2.78
N LYS A 12 -21.19 -40.15 -1.72
CA LYS A 12 -20.90 -39.76 -0.32
C LYS A 12 -19.44 -39.98 0.09
N ARG A 13 -18.76 -41.00 -0.45
CA ARG A 13 -17.32 -41.22 -0.20
C ARG A 13 -16.46 -40.14 -0.87
N ARG A 14 -16.77 -39.75 -2.11
CA ARG A 14 -16.01 -38.68 -2.80
C ARG A 14 -16.17 -37.32 -2.12
N THR A 15 -17.35 -36.96 -1.65
CA THR A 15 -17.56 -35.70 -0.91
C THR A 15 -16.84 -35.70 0.43
N ALA A 16 -16.85 -36.81 1.18
CA ALA A 16 -16.09 -36.92 2.42
C ALA A 16 -14.57 -36.83 2.21
N GLU A 17 -14.05 -37.43 1.13
CA GLU A 17 -12.62 -37.44 0.80
C GLU A 17 -12.11 -36.07 0.32
N LEU A 18 -12.95 -35.32 -0.41
CA LEU A 18 -12.68 -33.93 -0.78
C LEU A 18 -12.71 -32.98 0.43
N ASP A 19 -13.64 -33.20 1.37
CA ASP A 19 -13.75 -32.37 2.58
C ASP A 19 -12.57 -32.61 3.54
N LEU A 20 -12.11 -33.87 3.67
CA LEU A 20 -10.90 -34.24 4.42
C LEU A 20 -9.63 -33.61 3.83
N ARG A 21 -9.48 -33.62 2.50
CA ARG A 21 -8.35 -32.94 1.82
C ARG A 21 -8.37 -31.43 2.03
N SER A 22 -9.55 -30.79 1.99
CA SER A 22 -9.64 -29.34 2.24
C SER A 22 -9.24 -28.97 3.67
N ARG A 23 -9.61 -29.80 4.65
CA ARG A 23 -9.26 -29.61 6.06
C ARG A 23 -7.77 -29.85 6.33
N SER A 24 -7.16 -30.83 5.68
CA SER A 24 -5.70 -31.03 5.79
C SER A 24 -4.91 -29.88 5.17
N ASP A 25 -5.36 -29.34 4.04
CA ASP A 25 -4.70 -28.22 3.37
C ASP A 25 -4.80 -26.92 4.21
N GLN A 26 -5.96 -26.67 4.82
CA GLN A 26 -6.13 -25.54 5.74
C GLN A 26 -5.29 -25.67 7.01
N ALA A 27 -5.19 -26.87 7.59
CA ALA A 27 -4.35 -27.12 8.76
C ALA A 27 -2.86 -26.93 8.46
N THR A 28 -2.42 -27.35 7.26
CA THR A 28 -1.04 -27.19 6.79
C THR A 28 -0.70 -25.71 6.54
N PHE A 29 -1.64 -24.96 5.94
CA PHE A 29 -1.51 -23.52 5.73
C PHE A 29 -1.42 -22.73 7.05
N ARG A 30 -2.22 -23.09 8.06
CA ARG A 30 -2.15 -22.48 9.41
C ARG A 30 -0.82 -22.72 10.10
N ARG A 31 -0.27 -23.94 10.01
CA ARG A 31 1.05 -24.28 10.59
C ARG A 31 2.19 -23.51 9.91
N HIS A 32 2.14 -23.34 8.59
CA HIS A 32 3.13 -22.54 7.87
C HIS A 32 3.12 -21.07 8.29
N ARG A 33 1.94 -20.44 8.42
CA ARG A 33 1.84 -19.04 8.87
C ARG A 33 2.35 -18.82 10.30
N GLN A 34 2.10 -19.77 11.19
CA GLN A 34 2.54 -19.67 12.59
C GLN A 34 4.06 -19.83 12.73
N ALA A 35 4.67 -20.67 11.90
CA ALA A 35 6.13 -20.83 11.86
C ALA A 35 6.84 -19.58 11.31
N GLU A 36 6.29 -18.92 10.28
CA GLU A 36 6.86 -17.66 9.75
C GLU A 36 6.75 -16.50 10.74
N SER A 37 5.62 -16.41 11.45
CA SER A 37 5.40 -15.37 12.47
C SER A 37 6.38 -15.48 13.65
N SER A 38 6.73 -16.71 14.04
CA SER A 38 7.72 -16.97 15.11
C SER A 38 9.16 -16.57 14.69
N LYS A 39 9.53 -16.82 13.43
CA LYS A 39 10.84 -16.41 12.88
C LYS A 39 11.00 -14.89 12.82
N LEU A 40 9.94 -14.16 12.44
CA LEU A 40 9.92 -12.69 12.41
C LEU A 40 10.04 -12.08 13.82
N MET A 41 9.37 -12.66 14.82
CA MET A 41 9.49 -12.23 16.22
C MET A 41 10.92 -12.37 16.76
N GLN A 42 11.62 -13.46 16.44
CA GLN A 42 13.00 -13.65 16.90
C GLN A 42 14.01 -12.68 16.25
N GLN A 43 13.78 -12.26 15.00
CA GLN A 43 14.63 -11.25 14.34
C GLN A 43 14.44 -9.83 14.91
N VAL A 44 13.22 -9.47 15.32
CA VAL A 44 12.93 -8.14 15.89
C VAL A 44 13.51 -7.95 17.30
N VAL A 45 13.52 -9.02 18.11
CA VAL A 45 14.10 -8.99 19.47
C VAL A 45 15.62 -8.85 19.44
N GLY A 46 16.30 -9.49 18.49
CA GLY A 46 17.77 -9.37 18.32
C GLY A 46 18.23 -7.96 17.95
N TRP A 47 17.38 -7.17 17.27
CA TRP A 47 17.71 -5.81 16.85
C TRP A 47 17.62 -4.77 17.99
N ARG A 48 16.79 -5.00 19.01
CA ARG A 48 16.60 -4.05 20.12
C ARG A 48 17.72 -4.08 21.16
N LEU A 49 18.45 -5.19 21.30
CA LEU A 49 19.55 -5.32 22.28
C LEU A 49 20.87 -4.70 21.82
N GLY A 50 21.06 -4.46 20.51
CA GLY A 50 22.33 -3.96 19.96
C GLY A 50 22.55 -2.44 20.02
N LYS A 51 21.56 -1.63 20.41
CA LYS A 51 21.62 -0.16 20.32
C LYS A 51 21.80 0.58 21.66
N GLN A 52 21.96 -0.12 22.77
CA GLN A 52 22.01 0.50 24.11
C GLN A 52 23.43 0.74 24.68
N LEU A 53 24.49 0.49 23.91
CA LEU A 53 25.89 0.60 24.39
C LEU A 53 26.75 1.42 23.42
N ALA A 54 26.48 2.73 23.26
CA ALA A 54 27.46 3.70 22.75
C ALA A 54 26.88 5.13 22.80
N CYS A 55 27.03 5.82 23.94
CA CYS A 55 27.02 7.29 24.00
C CYS A 55 27.33 7.76 25.43
N ALA A 56 28.60 7.91 25.76
CA ALA A 56 29.02 8.75 26.87
C ALA A 56 30.46 9.20 26.59
N HIS A 57 30.65 10.48 26.27
CA HIS A 57 31.68 11.36 26.85
C HIS A 57 31.82 12.64 26.02
N PHE A 58 32.13 13.73 26.74
CA PHE A 58 32.76 14.97 26.30
C PHE A 58 31.84 16.18 25.99
N HIS A 59 31.73 17.10 26.97
CA HIS A 59 31.38 18.50 26.75
C HIS A 59 32.16 19.41 27.72
N ARG A 60 32.92 20.37 27.18
CA ARG A 60 33.31 21.65 27.81
C ARG A 60 33.09 22.75 26.79
N PRO A 61 32.43 23.88 27.12
CA PRO A 61 32.20 24.93 26.14
C PRO A 61 33.36 25.95 26.14
N ARG A 62 33.83 26.32 24.95
CA ARG A 62 34.55 27.57 24.70
C ARG A 62 33.62 28.51 23.93
N THR A 63 33.38 29.68 24.48
CA THR A 63 32.62 30.76 23.84
C THR A 63 33.45 31.41 22.74
N VAL A 64 32.93 31.41 21.51
CA VAL A 64 33.46 32.19 20.39
C VAL A 64 32.42 33.25 20.02
N LYS A 65 32.80 34.52 20.12
CA LYS A 65 31.98 35.67 19.68
C LYS A 65 32.14 35.82 18.16
N ILE A 66 31.07 35.59 17.40
CA ILE A 66 31.03 35.87 15.96
C ILE A 66 30.30 37.20 15.76
N ALA A 67 31.01 38.17 15.18
CA ALA A 67 30.45 39.44 14.77
C ALA A 67 29.67 39.25 13.46
N VAL A 68 28.36 39.51 13.50
CA VAL A 68 27.49 39.45 12.31
C VAL A 68 27.58 40.78 11.57
N ARG A 69 28.16 40.77 10.37
CA ARG A 69 28.02 41.86 9.40
C ARG A 69 26.70 41.67 8.65
N CYS A 70 25.80 42.63 8.78
CA CYS A 70 24.54 42.66 8.05
C CYS A 70 24.79 43.20 6.64
N SER A 71 24.71 42.35 5.61
CA SER A 71 24.60 42.78 4.22
C SER A 71 23.12 42.72 3.81
N SER A 72 22.58 43.85 3.39
CA SER A 72 21.23 44.00 2.87
C SER A 72 20.99 43.09 1.66
N SER A 73 20.23 42.01 1.85
CA SER A 73 19.65 41.23 0.76
C SER A 73 18.21 41.68 0.52
N THR A 74 17.94 42.02 -0.74
CA THR A 74 16.60 42.20 -1.31
C THR A 74 15.67 41.06 -0.87
N PRO A 75 14.41 41.32 -0.50
CA PRO A 75 13.51 40.25 -0.09
C PRO A 75 13.34 39.25 -1.25
N PRO A 76 13.41 37.93 -0.98
CA PRO A 76 13.15 36.93 -2.00
C PRO A 76 11.72 37.14 -2.50
N SER A 77 11.60 37.22 -3.82
CA SER A 77 10.35 37.14 -4.57
C SER A 77 9.44 36.07 -3.93
N ALA A 78 8.18 36.43 -3.72
CA ALA A 78 7.15 35.61 -3.12
C ALA A 78 7.30 34.13 -3.53
N ALA A 79 7.74 33.30 -2.58
CA ALA A 79 7.80 31.86 -2.78
C ALA A 79 6.39 31.39 -3.13
N SER A 80 6.21 30.94 -4.38
CA SER A 80 5.01 30.24 -4.80
C SER A 80 4.77 29.10 -3.81
N LEU A 81 3.52 28.89 -3.40
CA LEU A 81 3.14 27.75 -2.60
C LEU A 81 3.74 26.48 -3.24
N PRO A 82 4.21 25.49 -2.44
CA PRO A 82 4.93 24.30 -2.93
C PRO A 82 4.09 23.35 -3.82
N TYR A 83 2.92 23.79 -4.26
CA TYR A 83 1.95 23.02 -5.04
C TYR A 83 1.37 23.87 -6.17
N ASP A 84 2.01 23.82 -7.34
CA ASP A 84 1.36 24.22 -8.59
C ASP A 84 0.68 22.99 -9.23
N LYS A 85 -0.65 23.04 -9.36
CA LYS A 85 -1.47 21.98 -9.98
C LYS A 85 -1.09 21.80 -11.46
N ALA A 86 -0.70 22.87 -12.16
CA ALA A 86 -0.32 22.83 -13.57
C ALA A 86 1.03 22.13 -13.77
N GLU A 87 2.05 22.50 -12.98
CA GLU A 87 3.35 21.83 -12.98
C GLU A 87 3.21 20.34 -12.63
N LYS A 88 2.43 20.01 -11.60
CA LYS A 88 2.14 18.60 -11.25
C LYS A 88 1.53 17.85 -12.42
N LYS A 89 0.54 18.43 -13.08
CA LYS A 89 -0.13 17.81 -14.23
C LYS A 89 0.82 17.61 -15.40
N ALA A 90 1.67 18.59 -15.69
CA ALA A 90 2.68 18.50 -16.74
C ALA A 90 3.70 17.39 -16.45
N MET A 91 4.17 17.29 -15.20
CA MET A 91 5.11 16.26 -14.78
C MET A 91 4.49 14.85 -14.86
N ILE A 92 3.24 14.68 -14.41
CA ILE A 92 2.50 13.42 -14.56
C ILE A 92 2.38 13.03 -16.04
N ALA A 93 2.10 13.97 -16.94
CA ALA A 93 2.01 13.68 -18.37
C ALA A 93 3.34 13.16 -18.93
N GLN A 94 4.47 13.74 -18.52
CA GLN A 94 5.81 13.28 -18.93
C GLN A 94 6.11 11.87 -18.39
N LEU A 95 5.78 11.60 -17.12
CA LEU A 95 5.93 10.27 -16.50
C LEU A 95 5.13 9.20 -17.25
N VAL A 96 3.86 9.49 -17.55
CA VAL A 96 2.98 8.57 -18.28
C VAL A 96 3.48 8.36 -19.70
N ALA A 97 3.90 9.41 -20.41
CA ALA A 97 4.48 9.30 -21.75
C ALA A 97 5.75 8.43 -21.76
N ALA A 98 6.66 8.61 -20.78
CA ALA A 98 7.86 7.80 -20.65
C ALA A 98 7.51 6.31 -20.43
N LYS A 99 6.48 6.02 -19.61
CA LYS A 99 5.96 4.66 -19.43
C LYS A 99 5.34 4.11 -20.72
N GLU A 100 4.53 4.88 -21.43
CA GLU A 100 3.90 4.48 -22.69
C GLU A 100 4.92 4.14 -23.78
N ALA A 101 6.01 4.92 -23.88
CA ALA A 101 7.09 4.67 -24.82
C ALA A 101 7.77 3.30 -24.64
N THR A 102 7.66 2.66 -23.47
CA THR A 102 8.19 1.31 -23.25
C THR A 102 7.29 0.20 -23.82
N GLY A 103 6.03 0.49 -24.12
CA GLY A 103 5.02 -0.52 -24.45
C GLY A 103 4.60 -1.43 -23.28
N LYS A 104 5.12 -1.20 -22.06
CA LYS A 104 4.83 -2.03 -20.89
C LYS A 104 3.56 -1.57 -20.17
N THR A 105 2.85 -2.54 -19.61
CA THR A 105 1.74 -2.32 -18.66
C THR A 105 2.27 -1.96 -17.27
N TYR A 106 1.42 -1.35 -16.43
CA TYR A 106 1.78 -1.12 -15.02
C TYR A 106 2.08 -2.43 -14.28
N THR A 107 1.40 -3.53 -14.63
CA THR A 107 1.67 -4.86 -14.03
C THR A 107 3.07 -5.36 -14.37
N GLN A 108 3.52 -5.23 -15.61
CA GLN A 108 4.87 -5.65 -16.01
C GLN A 108 5.94 -4.80 -15.30
N ILE A 109 5.77 -3.48 -15.27
CA ILE A 109 6.69 -2.57 -14.55
C ILE A 109 6.71 -2.93 -13.06
N ALA A 110 5.54 -3.18 -12.47
CA ALA A 110 5.42 -3.56 -11.06
C ALA A 110 6.18 -4.86 -10.74
N GLN A 111 6.12 -5.86 -11.62
CA GLN A 111 6.87 -7.11 -11.48
C GLN A 111 8.39 -6.89 -11.56
N GLU A 112 8.87 -6.09 -12.53
CA GLU A 112 10.29 -5.78 -12.67
C GLU A 112 10.84 -4.99 -11.47
N VAL A 113 10.04 -4.07 -10.93
CA VAL A 113 10.45 -3.23 -9.79
C VAL A 113 10.25 -3.93 -8.45
N GLY A 114 9.32 -4.90 -8.37
CA GLY A 114 8.94 -5.60 -7.13
C GLY A 114 7.90 -4.86 -6.29
N LEU A 115 6.90 -4.26 -6.92
CA LEU A 115 5.81 -3.49 -6.30
C LEU A 115 4.44 -4.08 -6.71
N THR A 116 3.34 -3.62 -6.10
CA THR A 116 2.01 -3.95 -6.61
C THR A 116 1.66 -3.07 -7.82
N ASN A 117 0.83 -3.58 -8.72
CA ASN A 117 0.46 -2.83 -9.93
C ASN A 117 -0.29 -1.53 -9.64
N ALA A 118 -1.15 -1.51 -8.62
CA ALA A 118 -1.84 -0.31 -8.19
C ALA A 118 -0.85 0.72 -7.61
N TYR A 119 0.10 0.29 -6.77
CA TYR A 119 1.10 1.19 -6.21
C TYR A 119 2.02 1.76 -7.30
N THR A 120 2.45 0.93 -8.25
CA THR A 120 3.21 1.39 -9.42
C THR A 120 2.42 2.45 -10.18
N ALA A 121 1.14 2.24 -10.48
CA ALA A 121 0.31 3.26 -11.14
C ALA A 121 0.22 4.57 -10.32
N GLN A 122 0.07 4.46 -9.00
CA GLN A 122 0.07 5.63 -8.10
C GLN A 122 1.36 6.45 -8.16
N LEU A 123 2.52 5.82 -8.37
CA LEU A 123 3.79 6.53 -8.53
C LEU A 123 3.79 7.41 -9.79
N PHE A 124 3.36 6.87 -10.93
CA PHE A 124 3.27 7.61 -12.19
C PHE A 124 2.22 8.73 -12.15
N LEU A 125 1.15 8.55 -11.36
CA LEU A 125 0.10 9.55 -11.16
C LEU A 125 0.38 10.52 -10.00
N ASN A 126 1.56 10.42 -9.36
CA ASN A 126 1.94 11.22 -8.18
C ASN A 126 0.87 11.21 -7.07
N GLN A 127 0.34 10.01 -6.79
CA GLN A 127 -0.59 9.71 -5.69
C GLN A 127 0.13 9.00 -4.53
N ALA A 128 1.31 8.44 -4.78
CA ALA A 128 2.20 7.85 -3.79
C ALA A 128 3.64 8.31 -4.00
N MET A 129 4.47 8.17 -2.97
CA MET A 129 5.89 8.52 -2.99
C MET A 129 6.73 7.29 -3.36
N LEU A 130 7.76 7.47 -4.18
CA LEU A 130 8.78 6.45 -4.37
C LEU A 130 9.69 6.42 -3.13
N HIS A 131 9.65 5.33 -2.38
CA HIS A 131 10.57 5.13 -1.26
C HIS A 131 11.99 4.80 -1.76
N PRO A 132 13.04 5.14 -0.98
CA PRO A 132 14.43 4.82 -1.34
C PRO A 132 14.67 3.33 -1.57
N GLY A 133 15.62 3.01 -2.45
CA GLY A 133 16.08 1.65 -2.73
C GLY A 133 15.41 0.98 -3.93
N ARG A 134 14.64 1.73 -4.74
CA ARG A 134 13.95 1.23 -5.95
C ARG A 134 14.15 2.11 -7.18
N GLU A 135 14.97 3.16 -7.06
CA GLU A 135 15.26 4.14 -8.12
C GLU A 135 15.88 3.47 -9.36
N ASP A 136 16.89 2.63 -9.16
CA ASP A 136 17.55 1.94 -10.27
C ASP A 136 16.62 0.94 -10.95
N ALA A 137 15.80 0.24 -10.17
CA ALA A 137 14.85 -0.73 -10.68
C ALA A 137 13.77 -0.06 -11.54
N ILE A 138 13.21 1.07 -11.10
CA ILE A 138 12.17 1.78 -11.87
C ILE A 138 12.74 2.46 -13.12
N LYS A 139 13.96 2.99 -13.06
CA LYS A 139 14.67 3.51 -14.25
C LYS A 139 15.01 2.40 -15.24
N LYS A 140 15.43 1.22 -14.77
CA LYS A 140 15.66 0.06 -15.63
C LYS A 140 14.36 -0.40 -16.30
N ALA A 141 13.26 -0.42 -15.55
CA ALA A 141 11.96 -0.81 -16.08
C ALA A 141 11.41 0.20 -17.09
N VAL A 142 11.67 1.50 -16.87
CA VAL A 142 11.26 2.62 -17.72
C VAL A 142 12.47 3.53 -18.02
N PRO A 143 13.29 3.20 -19.04
CA PRO A 143 14.53 3.93 -19.35
C PRO A 143 14.35 5.40 -19.71
N GLY A 144 13.14 5.82 -20.10
CA GLY A 144 12.82 7.23 -20.39
C GLY A 144 12.66 8.11 -19.14
N LEU A 145 12.79 7.56 -17.92
CA LEU A 145 12.73 8.35 -16.70
C LEU A 145 14.05 9.09 -16.43
N THR A 146 13.99 10.41 -16.33
CA THR A 146 15.13 11.28 -15.98
C THR A 146 15.34 11.31 -14.47
N ASP A 147 16.48 11.87 -14.03
CA ASP A 147 16.72 12.13 -12.60
C ASP A 147 15.70 13.09 -11.99
N GLU A 148 15.21 14.05 -12.78
CA GLU A 148 14.15 14.97 -12.38
C GLU A 148 12.83 14.24 -12.12
N HIS A 149 12.45 13.31 -13.00
CA HIS A 149 11.27 12.47 -12.81
C HIS A 149 11.35 11.67 -11.50
N ILE A 150 12.51 11.08 -11.21
CA ILE A 150 12.71 10.33 -9.97
C ILE A 150 12.68 11.25 -8.76
N ALA A 151 13.34 12.41 -8.82
CA ALA A 151 13.31 13.41 -7.76
C ALA A 151 11.88 13.87 -7.47
N PHE A 152 11.06 14.04 -8.51
CA PHE A 152 9.64 14.38 -8.36
C PHE A 152 8.83 13.25 -7.72
N MET A 153 9.01 11.99 -8.15
CA MET A 153 8.34 10.83 -7.55
C MET A 153 8.70 10.62 -6.06
N LYS A 154 9.89 11.06 -5.62
CA LYS A 154 10.35 10.96 -4.23
C LYS A 154 9.79 12.05 -3.31
N ARG A 155 9.09 13.07 -3.84
CA ARG A 155 8.43 14.10 -3.02
C ARG A 155 7.15 13.54 -2.40
N CYS A 156 6.83 13.99 -1.19
CA CYS A 156 5.52 13.71 -0.59
C CYS A 156 4.41 14.35 -1.45
N PRO A 157 3.50 13.56 -2.04
CA PRO A 157 2.47 14.11 -2.92
C PRO A 157 1.38 14.79 -2.10
N MET A 158 0.89 15.94 -2.59
CA MET A 158 -0.39 16.48 -2.15
C MET A 158 -1.50 15.61 -2.74
N ARG A 159 -2.19 14.85 -1.88
CA ARG A 159 -3.32 13.98 -2.25
C ARG A 159 -4.61 14.79 -2.08
N THR A 160 -5.15 15.29 -3.19
CA THR A 160 -6.40 16.05 -3.20
C THR A 160 -7.51 15.25 -3.85
N PHE A 161 -8.74 15.46 -3.40
CA PHE A 161 -9.93 15.00 -4.12
C PHE A 161 -10.18 15.95 -5.31
N ASP A 162 -10.44 15.38 -6.49
CA ASP A 162 -10.86 16.13 -7.67
C ASP A 162 -12.29 15.69 -8.05
N PRO A 163 -13.32 16.54 -7.86
CA PRO A 163 -14.70 16.19 -8.15
C PRO A 163 -14.95 15.74 -9.59
N ASP A 164 -14.12 16.20 -10.54
CA ASP A 164 -14.27 15.84 -11.95
C ASP A 164 -13.94 14.36 -12.21
N LEU A 165 -13.20 13.69 -11.32
CA LEU A 165 -12.94 12.25 -11.41
C LEU A 165 -14.23 11.42 -11.32
N MET A 166 -15.23 11.90 -10.61
CA MET A 166 -16.53 11.23 -10.49
C MET A 166 -17.35 11.28 -11.78
N LYS A 167 -16.95 12.10 -12.76
CA LYS A 167 -17.55 12.12 -14.11
C LYS A 167 -17.05 10.95 -14.96
N GLU A 168 -15.94 10.32 -14.58
CA GLU A 168 -15.40 9.16 -15.29
C GLU A 168 -16.18 7.89 -14.87
N PRO A 169 -16.79 7.15 -15.82
CA PRO A 169 -17.67 6.02 -15.50
C PRO A 169 -17.02 4.92 -14.65
N HIS A 170 -15.77 4.56 -14.88
CA HIS A 170 -15.10 3.48 -14.13
C HIS A 170 -14.85 3.88 -12.67
N ILE A 171 -14.40 5.12 -12.41
CA ILE A 171 -14.24 5.67 -11.06
C ILE A 171 -15.60 5.77 -10.36
N TYR A 172 -16.63 6.24 -11.07
CA TYR A 172 -17.99 6.33 -10.52
C TYR A 172 -18.51 4.96 -10.06
N ARG A 173 -18.35 3.91 -10.88
CA ARG A 173 -18.79 2.55 -10.53
C ARG A 173 -18.07 2.00 -9.29
N MET A 174 -16.81 2.39 -9.09
CA MET A 174 -16.08 2.00 -7.88
C MET A 174 -16.63 2.68 -6.63
N HIS A 175 -16.93 3.97 -6.72
CA HIS A 175 -17.59 4.69 -5.64
C HIS A 175 -19.00 4.14 -5.35
N GLU A 176 -19.77 3.84 -6.39
CA GLU A 176 -21.11 3.24 -6.28
C GLU A 176 -21.07 1.88 -5.58
N ALA A 177 -20.12 1.00 -5.96
CA ALA A 177 -19.93 -0.28 -5.29
C ALA A 177 -19.63 -0.10 -3.79
N MET A 178 -18.75 0.84 -3.43
CA MET A 178 -18.46 1.13 -2.02
C MET A 178 -19.67 1.68 -1.27
N SER A 179 -20.49 2.50 -1.94
CA SER A 179 -21.70 3.07 -1.35
C SER A 179 -22.78 2.01 -1.13
N MET A 180 -22.95 1.06 -2.06
CA MET A 180 -23.94 -0.01 -1.96
C MET A 180 -23.55 -1.10 -0.94
N TYR A 181 -22.27 -1.49 -0.91
CA TYR A 181 -21.80 -2.57 -0.04
C TYR A 181 -21.25 -2.09 1.30
N GLY A 182 -21.10 -0.78 1.51
CA GLY A 182 -20.40 -0.21 2.66
C GLY A 182 -20.98 -0.66 4.01
N GLU A 183 -22.30 -0.64 4.18
CA GLU A 183 -22.96 -1.07 5.42
C GLU A 183 -22.76 -2.56 5.68
N ALA A 184 -22.89 -3.40 4.65
CA ALA A 184 -22.71 -4.84 4.76
C ALA A 184 -21.25 -5.20 5.09
N VAL A 185 -20.28 -4.56 4.41
CA VAL A 185 -18.85 -4.74 4.70
C VAL A 185 -18.52 -4.30 6.12
N LYS A 186 -19.06 -3.16 6.57
CA LYS A 186 -18.90 -2.68 7.95
C LYS A 186 -19.45 -3.70 8.96
N ALA A 187 -20.65 -4.24 8.72
CA ALA A 187 -21.25 -5.23 9.61
C ALA A 187 -20.37 -6.48 9.75
N ILE A 188 -19.91 -7.04 8.62
CA ILE A 188 -19.01 -8.22 8.60
C ILE A 188 -17.69 -7.91 9.31
N MET A 189 -17.11 -6.73 9.08
CA MET A 189 -15.88 -6.32 9.77
C MET A 189 -16.08 -6.23 11.29
N ASN A 190 -17.22 -5.70 11.73
CA ASN A 190 -17.54 -5.62 13.16
C ASN A 190 -17.72 -7.02 13.78
N GLU A 191 -18.33 -7.97 13.06
CA GLU A 191 -18.50 -9.36 13.51
C GLU A 191 -17.15 -10.08 13.64
N GLU A 192 -16.24 -9.91 12.68
CA GLU A 192 -14.98 -10.67 12.64
C GLU A 192 -13.83 -9.99 13.41
N PHE A 193 -13.80 -8.67 13.48
CA PHE A 193 -12.67 -7.90 14.03
C PHE A 193 -13.03 -6.98 15.21
N GLY A 194 -14.33 -6.75 15.47
CA GLY A 194 -14.80 -5.82 16.49
C GLY A 194 -14.82 -4.36 16.04
N ASP A 195 -14.82 -3.44 17.00
CA ASP A 195 -14.91 -2.00 16.73
C ASP A 195 -13.57 -1.42 16.21
N GLY A 196 -13.58 -0.90 14.99
CA GLY A 196 -12.38 -0.39 14.33
C GLY A 196 -12.58 -0.16 12.83
N ILE A 197 -11.47 0.06 12.14
CA ILE A 197 -11.45 0.36 10.69
C ILE A 197 -10.36 -0.41 9.95
N MET A 198 -10.55 -0.61 8.65
CA MET A 198 -9.49 -1.04 7.74
C MET A 198 -8.69 0.19 7.29
N SER A 199 -7.37 0.19 7.50
CA SER A 199 -6.49 1.27 7.07
C SER A 199 -6.46 1.39 5.54
N ALA A 200 -6.49 2.63 5.04
CA ALA A 200 -6.20 2.96 3.64
C ALA A 200 -4.74 3.42 3.42
N ILE A 201 -3.92 3.46 4.50
CA ILE A 201 -2.50 3.85 4.45
C ILE A 201 -1.61 2.60 4.54
N ASP A 202 -1.82 1.78 5.56
CA ASP A 202 -1.18 0.48 5.71
C ASP A 202 -2.03 -0.56 4.97
N MET A 203 -1.98 -0.48 3.63
CA MET A 203 -2.81 -1.26 2.73
C MET A 203 -2.06 -1.66 1.46
N PHE A 204 -2.27 -2.89 1.02
CA PHE A 204 -1.87 -3.35 -0.30
C PHE A 204 -3.08 -3.38 -1.23
N ALA A 205 -2.94 -2.75 -2.40
CA ALA A 205 -3.93 -2.79 -3.47
C ALA A 205 -3.38 -3.52 -4.70
N THR A 206 -4.21 -4.37 -5.32
CA THR A 206 -3.90 -5.01 -6.61
C THR A 206 -5.15 -5.04 -7.50
N VAL A 207 -4.95 -4.94 -8.82
CA VAL A 207 -6.01 -5.05 -9.82
C VAL A 207 -5.66 -6.17 -10.79
N ASN A 208 -6.46 -7.23 -10.84
CA ASN A 208 -6.18 -8.41 -11.64
C ASN A 208 -7.34 -8.72 -12.59
N LYS A 209 -7.01 -9.17 -13.79
CA LYS A 209 -7.98 -9.80 -14.69
C LYS A 209 -8.23 -11.23 -14.20
N VAL A 210 -9.49 -11.60 -14.02
CA VAL A 210 -9.92 -12.97 -13.73
C VAL A 210 -10.98 -13.40 -14.74
N GLU A 211 -11.12 -14.70 -14.97
CA GLU A 211 -12.14 -15.24 -15.88
C GLU A 211 -13.35 -15.71 -15.08
N GLY A 212 -14.53 -15.28 -15.51
CA GLY A 212 -15.78 -15.69 -14.92
C GLY A 212 -16.24 -17.05 -15.43
N LYS A 213 -17.32 -17.56 -14.83
CA LYS A 213 -17.83 -18.90 -15.12
C LYS A 213 -18.28 -19.07 -16.58
N THR A 214 -18.67 -17.98 -17.24
CA THR A 214 -19.11 -17.99 -18.64
C THR A 214 -17.99 -17.58 -19.61
N GLY A 215 -16.74 -17.52 -19.14
CA GLY A 215 -15.59 -17.05 -19.91
C GLY A 215 -15.52 -15.52 -20.01
N GLU A 216 -16.38 -14.79 -19.31
CA GLU A 216 -16.37 -13.34 -19.34
C GLU A 216 -15.13 -12.80 -18.59
N LYS A 217 -14.55 -11.71 -19.10
CA LYS A 217 -13.44 -11.03 -18.42
C LYS A 217 -14.01 -10.29 -17.22
N ARG A 218 -13.44 -10.56 -16.04
CA ARG A 218 -13.79 -9.88 -14.79
C ARG A 218 -12.58 -9.13 -14.25
N VAL A 219 -12.85 -8.05 -13.54
CA VAL A 219 -11.83 -7.29 -12.80
C VAL A 219 -11.94 -7.66 -11.33
N CYS A 220 -10.85 -8.13 -10.76
CA CYS A 220 -10.72 -8.43 -9.34
C CYS A 220 -9.83 -7.35 -8.70
N ILE A 221 -10.42 -6.55 -7.81
CA ILE A 221 -9.70 -5.57 -7.00
C ILE A 221 -9.56 -6.15 -5.60
N THR A 222 -8.33 -6.26 -5.12
CA THR A 222 -8.06 -6.70 -3.76
C THR A 222 -7.51 -5.53 -2.97
N LEU A 223 -8.19 -5.22 -1.85
CA LEU A 223 -7.75 -4.26 -0.84
C LEU A 223 -7.42 -5.05 0.43
N ASN A 224 -6.13 -5.11 0.78
CA ASN A 224 -5.65 -5.80 1.96
C ASN A 224 -5.08 -4.77 2.94
N GLY A 225 -5.95 -4.24 3.80
CA GLY A 225 -5.61 -3.20 4.76
C GLY A 225 -5.44 -3.75 6.17
N LYS A 226 -4.54 -3.14 6.94
CA LYS A 226 -4.39 -3.41 8.37
C LYS A 226 -5.63 -2.97 9.14
N PHE A 227 -6.13 -3.84 10.02
CA PHE A 227 -7.21 -3.47 10.95
C PHE A 227 -6.67 -2.61 12.09
N LEU A 228 -7.37 -1.53 12.40
CA LEU A 228 -7.07 -0.58 13.46
C LEU A 228 -8.25 -0.55 14.44
N PRO A 229 -8.15 -1.20 15.62
CA PRO A 229 -9.20 -1.18 16.61
C PRO A 229 -9.36 0.21 17.22
N HIS A 230 -10.58 0.57 17.61
CA HIS A 230 -10.80 1.72 18.48
C HIS A 230 -10.18 1.47 19.84
N ILE A 231 -9.42 2.44 20.35
CA ILE A 231 -8.84 2.39 21.69
C ILE A 231 -9.76 3.09 22.69
N GLU A 232 -9.75 2.62 23.94
CA GLU A 232 -10.32 3.35 25.05
C GLU A 232 -9.47 4.60 25.34
N GLN A 233 -10.11 5.77 25.35
CA GLN A 233 -9.44 7.06 25.60
C GLN A 233 -9.34 7.34 27.11
N ALA A 234 -8.68 6.44 27.83
CA ALA A 234 -8.44 6.60 29.26
C ALA A 234 -7.45 7.75 29.51
N THR A 235 -7.76 8.64 30.45
CA THR A 235 -7.00 9.89 30.67
C THR A 235 -5.57 9.60 31.11
N GLU A 236 -5.38 8.55 31.91
CA GLU A 236 -4.09 8.03 32.35
C GLU A 236 -3.18 7.56 31.20
N ASN A 237 -3.76 7.22 30.05
CA ASN A 237 -3.01 6.81 28.85
C ASN A 237 -2.74 7.99 27.90
N ASN A 238 -3.32 9.17 28.15
CA ASN A 238 -3.08 10.36 27.36
C ASN A 238 -1.77 11.02 27.78
N THR A 239 -0.70 10.75 27.04
CA THR A 239 0.65 11.29 27.28
C THR A 239 0.84 12.73 26.77
N ALA A 240 -0.19 13.34 26.19
CA ALA A 240 -0.12 14.73 25.78
C ALA A 240 0.04 15.65 27.00
N PRO A 241 0.85 16.73 26.90
CA PRO A 241 0.89 17.76 27.94
C PRO A 241 -0.51 18.34 28.15
N GLN A 242 -0.94 18.40 29.41
CA GLN A 242 -2.18 19.09 29.82
C GLN A 242 -1.94 20.58 29.99
#